data_AF-A0AAU0HNT6-F1
#
_entry.id   AF-A0AAU0HNT6-F1
#
_cell.length_a   1.000
_cell.length_b   1.000
_cell.length_c   1.000
_cell.angle_alpha   90.00
_cell.angle_beta   90.00
_cell.angle_gamma   90.00
#
_symmetry.space_group_name_H-M   'P 1'
#
loop_
_entity.id
_entity.type
_entity.pdbx_description
1 polymer ?
#
loop_
_entity_poly.entity_id
_entity_poly.type
_entity_poly.pdbx_seq_one_letter_code
_entity_poly.pdbx_strand_id
1 'polypeptide(L)'
;MKGLAYFSAGLALAATGAGAEPCVGASYDTPLPGAVEVERMYADVPSPTYPGLWQEGRVAGYVYRIFSNLSATLSDRGENPDWAIDLRCGGDPLACTRNAIGAVPERAEPVADEIAACLRGESVNSAILSQPSGTMDGLPLASLPANGAPMESGAGLATAAALAMGEPAPVVRAPSSTPGEPDRPSAQNELPTTPPGEEVGGEATRPDARLGVSLQPADECGLDGVPREGTPILVLQRLLDNAGHEIGAIDGLMGPRTRLALDAELGPGSAEMEIEAAITALDAALCNRE
;
A
#
# COMPACT_ATOMS: atom_id res chain seq x y z
N MET A 1 20.97 70.16 9.20
CA MET A 1 21.01 69.09 8.18
C MET A 1 20.22 67.91 8.73
N LYS A 2 19.03 67.64 8.16
CA LYS A 2 18.16 66.51 8.50
C LYS A 2 18.32 65.47 7.39
N GLY A 3 18.67 64.24 7.74
CA GLY A 3 18.65 63.10 6.83
C GLY A 3 17.55 62.13 7.25
N LEU A 4 16.50 61.99 6.44
CA LEU A 4 15.50 60.93 6.56
C LEU A 4 16.02 59.71 5.80
N ALA A 5 16.23 58.60 6.49
CA ALA A 5 16.45 57.29 5.89
C ALA A 5 15.10 56.58 5.76
N TYR A 6 14.66 56.34 4.52
CA TYR A 6 13.51 55.51 4.20
C TYR A 6 13.94 54.04 4.23
N PHE A 7 13.39 53.27 5.17
CA PHE A 7 13.50 51.82 5.20
C PHE A 7 12.36 51.23 4.35
N SER A 8 12.70 50.79 3.13
CA SER A 8 11.78 50.05 2.28
C SER A 8 11.67 48.61 2.79
N ALA A 9 10.56 48.28 3.44
CA ALA A 9 10.22 46.91 3.80
C ALA A 9 9.77 46.15 2.54
N GLY A 10 10.66 45.32 1.99
CA GLY A 10 10.34 44.38 0.92
C GLY A 10 9.50 43.24 1.45
N LEU A 11 8.22 43.21 1.09
CA LEU A 11 7.30 42.12 1.38
C LEU A 11 7.63 40.94 0.44
N ALA A 12 8.40 39.97 0.90
CA ALA A 12 8.61 38.72 0.18
C ALA A 12 7.35 37.86 0.30
N LEU A 13 6.57 37.78 -0.79
CA LEU A 13 5.54 36.75 -0.92
C LEU A 13 6.27 35.40 -1.05
N ALA A 14 6.25 34.60 0.02
CA ALA A 14 6.57 33.19 -0.07
C ALA A 14 5.50 32.55 -0.97
N ALA A 15 5.89 32.15 -2.18
CA ALA A 15 5.06 31.28 -3.00
C ALA A 15 4.90 29.98 -2.22
N THR A 16 3.73 29.80 -1.62
CA THR A 16 3.28 28.48 -1.17
C THR A 16 3.26 27.61 -2.41
N GLY A 17 4.28 26.74 -2.56
CA GLY A 17 4.27 25.74 -3.59
C GLY A 17 2.96 24.97 -3.47
N ALA A 18 2.13 25.02 -4.51
CA ALA A 18 1.04 24.09 -4.64
C ALA A 18 1.70 22.72 -4.69
N GLY A 19 1.69 22.00 -3.55
CA GLY A 19 2.06 20.60 -3.53
C GLY A 19 1.17 19.94 -4.57
N ALA A 20 1.79 19.27 -5.55
CA ALA A 20 1.04 18.45 -6.48
C ALA A 20 0.12 17.56 -5.64
N GLU A 21 -1.19 17.64 -5.87
CA GLU A 21 -2.12 16.77 -5.15
C GLU A 21 -1.63 15.32 -5.36
N PRO A 22 -1.54 14.53 -4.28
CA PRO A 22 -1.08 13.16 -4.40
C PRO A 22 -1.99 12.45 -5.40
N CYS A 23 -1.37 11.86 -6.43
CA CYS A 23 -2.00 11.14 -7.53
C CYS A 23 -3.02 10.08 -7.08
N VAL A 24 -2.87 9.56 -5.87
CA VAL A 24 -3.83 8.75 -5.14
C VAL A 24 -4.04 9.39 -3.77
N GLY A 25 -5.30 9.57 -3.39
CA GLY A 25 -5.63 10.13 -2.08
C GLY A 25 -5.11 9.22 -0.95
N ALA A 26 -4.82 9.79 0.23
CA ALA A 26 -4.35 9.01 1.38
C ALA A 26 -5.32 7.89 1.80
N SER A 27 -6.61 8.00 1.42
CA SER A 27 -7.64 6.99 1.67
C SER A 27 -8.01 6.16 0.42
N TYR A 28 -7.22 6.25 -0.65
CA TYR A 28 -7.45 5.59 -1.94
C TYR A 28 -8.79 5.92 -2.59
N ASP A 29 -9.40 7.03 -2.20
CA ASP A 29 -10.67 7.56 -2.68
C ASP A 29 -10.53 8.28 -4.03
N THR A 30 -9.34 8.80 -4.32
CA THR A 30 -9.01 9.43 -5.59
C THR A 30 -8.33 8.40 -6.50
N PRO A 31 -8.88 8.14 -7.71
CA PRO A 31 -8.30 7.18 -8.65
C PRO A 31 -7.03 7.73 -9.30
N LEU A 32 -6.13 6.83 -9.70
CA LEU A 32 -4.97 7.17 -10.53
C LEU A 32 -5.43 7.90 -11.81
N PRO A 33 -4.80 9.02 -12.24
CA PRO A 33 -5.23 9.75 -13.43
C PRO A 33 -5.25 8.88 -14.69
N GLY A 34 -6.39 8.85 -15.39
CA GLY A 34 -6.58 8.02 -16.59
C GLY A 34 -6.96 6.57 -16.30
N ALA A 35 -7.04 6.17 -15.03
CA ALA A 35 -7.52 4.86 -14.65
C ALA A 35 -9.03 4.70 -14.86
N VAL A 36 -9.44 3.49 -15.21
CA VAL A 36 -10.83 3.05 -15.35
C VAL A 36 -11.05 1.79 -14.52
N GLU A 37 -12.31 1.44 -14.26
CA GLU A 37 -12.68 0.24 -13.47
C GLU A 37 -12.00 0.23 -12.09
N VAL A 38 -11.86 1.41 -11.48
CA VAL A 38 -11.14 1.57 -10.21
C VAL A 38 -12.02 1.09 -9.06
N GLU A 39 -11.52 0.11 -8.33
CA GLU A 39 -12.11 -0.44 -7.12
C GLU A 39 -11.16 -0.29 -5.93
N ARG A 40 -11.73 -0.07 -4.76
CA ARG A 40 -11.00 -0.01 -3.50
C ARG A 40 -11.28 -1.27 -2.72
N MET A 41 -10.21 -1.97 -2.39
CA MET A 41 -10.25 -3.29 -1.78
C MET A 41 -9.77 -3.23 -0.34
N TYR A 42 -10.39 -4.03 0.51
CA TYR A 42 -10.09 -4.12 1.93
C TYR A 42 -9.82 -5.58 2.30
N ALA A 43 -8.70 -5.83 2.98
CA ALA A 43 -8.45 -7.12 3.61
C ALA A 43 -8.82 -7.02 5.09
N ASP A 44 -9.70 -7.91 5.54
CA ASP A 44 -10.14 -8.00 6.95
C ASP A 44 -8.99 -8.40 7.88
N VAL A 45 -8.11 -9.27 7.40
CA VAL A 45 -6.89 -9.70 8.11
C VAL A 45 -5.68 -9.20 7.33
N PRO A 46 -4.96 -8.18 7.85
CA PRO A 46 -3.71 -7.73 7.25
C PRO A 46 -2.70 -8.87 7.20
N SER A 47 -2.02 -9.01 6.06
CA SER A 47 -0.90 -9.93 5.91
C SER A 47 0.28 -9.19 5.29
N PRO A 48 1.50 -9.75 5.34
CA PRO A 48 2.66 -9.14 4.69
C PRO A 48 2.46 -8.84 3.20
N THR A 49 1.60 -9.63 2.53
CA THR A 49 1.27 -9.47 1.10
C THR A 49 0.12 -8.47 0.88
N TYR A 50 -0.79 -8.32 1.84
CA TYR A 50 -1.98 -7.48 1.72
C TYR A 50 -2.12 -6.55 2.92
N PRO A 51 -1.63 -5.30 2.84
CA PRO A 51 -1.56 -4.36 3.96
C PRO A 51 -2.93 -3.73 4.35
N GLY A 52 -4.03 -4.47 4.19
CA GLY A 52 -5.37 -4.08 4.64
C GLY A 52 -6.16 -3.20 3.67
N LEU A 53 -5.51 -2.33 2.89
CA LEU A 53 -6.16 -1.44 1.92
C LEU A 53 -5.34 -1.30 0.65
N TRP A 54 -5.99 -1.44 -0.51
CA TRP A 54 -5.38 -1.16 -1.81
C TRP A 54 -6.42 -0.65 -2.81
N GLN A 55 -5.93 0.02 -3.86
CA GLN A 55 -6.71 0.40 -5.03
C GLN A 55 -6.30 -0.48 -6.20
N GLU A 56 -7.27 -1.03 -6.92
CA GLU A 56 -7.07 -1.81 -8.13
C GLU A 56 -7.87 -1.19 -9.27
N GLY A 57 -7.37 -1.29 -10.49
CA GLY A 57 -8.10 -0.83 -11.67
C GLY A 57 -7.32 -1.09 -12.95
N ARG A 58 -7.70 -0.38 -14.02
CA ARG A 58 -6.99 -0.44 -15.30
C ARG A 58 -6.44 0.91 -15.70
N VAL A 59 -5.21 0.95 -16.17
CA VAL A 59 -4.56 2.16 -16.70
C VAL A 59 -3.76 1.81 -17.93
N ALA A 60 -3.86 2.62 -19.00
CA ALA A 60 -3.27 2.31 -20.29
C ALA A 60 -3.57 0.88 -20.79
N GLY A 61 -4.71 0.28 -20.43
CA GLY A 61 -5.09 -1.11 -20.74
C GLY A 61 -4.45 -2.21 -19.88
N TYR A 62 -3.56 -1.87 -18.96
CA TYR A 62 -2.94 -2.77 -17.99
C TYR A 62 -3.72 -2.78 -16.67
N VAL A 63 -3.65 -3.87 -15.91
CA VAL A 63 -4.17 -3.94 -14.54
C VAL A 63 -3.13 -3.34 -13.61
N TYR A 64 -3.54 -2.44 -12.72
CA TYR A 64 -2.67 -1.90 -11.68
C TYR A 64 -3.25 -2.18 -10.30
N ARG A 65 -2.36 -2.34 -9.31
CA ARG A 65 -2.68 -2.41 -7.88
C ARG A 65 -1.74 -1.49 -7.13
N ILE A 66 -2.24 -0.56 -6.32
CA ILE A 66 -1.44 0.33 -5.47
C ILE A 66 -1.82 0.10 -4.00
N PHE A 67 -0.81 -0.10 -3.15
CA PHE A 67 -0.96 -0.49 -1.75
C PHE A 67 -0.53 0.64 -0.80
N SER A 68 -1.04 0.60 0.44
CA SER A 68 -0.75 1.56 1.55
C SER A 68 0.72 1.65 1.97
N ASN A 69 1.51 0.64 1.65
CA ASN A 69 2.94 0.57 1.95
C ASN A 69 3.85 1.12 0.84
N LEU A 70 3.30 1.97 -0.05
CA LEU A 70 4.02 2.55 -1.19
C LEU A 70 4.61 1.51 -2.16
N SER A 71 3.95 0.35 -2.25
CA SER A 71 4.19 -0.61 -3.33
C SER A 71 3.08 -0.57 -4.36
N ALA A 72 3.39 -1.01 -5.57
CA ALA A 72 2.41 -1.21 -6.62
C ALA A 72 2.81 -2.38 -7.54
N THR A 73 1.83 -2.94 -8.23
CA THR A 73 2.06 -3.92 -9.29
C THR A 73 1.34 -3.46 -10.56
N LEU A 74 1.99 -3.60 -11.71
CA LEU A 74 1.42 -3.39 -13.04
C LEU A 74 1.53 -4.68 -13.84
N SER A 75 0.44 -5.15 -14.46
CA SER A 75 0.40 -6.42 -15.17
C SER A 75 -0.57 -6.43 -16.36
N ASP A 76 -0.54 -7.47 -17.18
CA ASP A 76 -1.53 -7.71 -18.24
C ASP A 76 -2.90 -8.14 -17.68
N ARG A 77 -2.92 -8.88 -16.58
CA ARG A 77 -4.12 -9.44 -15.94
C ARG A 77 -3.95 -9.61 -14.43
N GLY A 78 -5.06 -9.90 -13.75
CA GLY A 78 -5.14 -10.00 -12.28
C GLY A 78 -4.36 -11.19 -11.69
N GLU A 79 -5.04 -12.29 -11.35
CA GLU A 79 -4.48 -13.34 -10.46
C GLU A 79 -3.34 -14.17 -11.05
N ASN A 80 -3.12 -14.17 -12.36
CA ASN A 80 -2.10 -15.03 -12.99
C ASN A 80 -1.50 -14.35 -14.23
N PRO A 81 -0.70 -13.30 -14.06
CA PRO A 81 -0.18 -12.51 -15.18
C PRO A 81 0.89 -13.25 -15.99
N ASP A 82 0.93 -13.02 -17.31
CA ASP A 82 2.06 -13.51 -18.14
C ASP A 82 3.32 -12.66 -17.91
N TRP A 83 3.13 -11.40 -17.51
CA TRP A 83 4.19 -10.51 -17.06
C TRP A 83 3.67 -9.54 -15.99
N ALA A 84 4.56 -9.14 -15.09
CA ALA A 84 4.26 -8.13 -14.07
C ALA A 84 5.48 -7.25 -13.81
N ILE A 85 5.23 -6.02 -13.37
CA ILE A 85 6.22 -5.09 -12.86
C ILE A 85 5.83 -4.75 -11.43
N ASP A 86 6.64 -5.20 -10.48
CA ASP A 86 6.49 -4.83 -9.07
C ASP A 86 7.34 -3.59 -8.77
N LEU A 87 6.72 -2.62 -8.12
CA LEU A 87 7.29 -1.35 -7.72
C LEU A 87 7.26 -1.26 -6.20
N ARG A 88 8.37 -0.89 -5.56
CA ARG A 88 8.42 -0.56 -4.13
C ARG A 88 9.19 0.73 -3.94
N CYS A 89 8.50 1.75 -3.45
CA CYS A 89 9.05 3.05 -3.14
C CYS A 89 9.11 3.17 -1.61
N GLY A 90 10.28 3.40 -1.04
CA GLY A 90 10.45 3.43 0.41
C GLY A 90 11.87 3.05 0.83
N GLY A 91 12.44 3.76 1.80
CA GLY A 91 13.82 3.63 2.26
C GLY A 91 14.72 4.78 1.80
N ASP A 92 14.47 5.34 0.61
CA ASP A 92 15.05 6.59 0.12
C ASP A 92 13.89 7.43 -0.46
N PRO A 93 13.73 8.71 -0.08
CA PRO A 93 12.64 9.55 -0.57
C PRO A 93 12.59 9.69 -2.09
N LEU A 94 13.67 9.37 -2.81
CA LEU A 94 13.77 9.53 -4.25
C LEU A 94 13.92 8.23 -5.04
N ALA A 95 14.11 7.07 -4.38
CA ALA A 95 14.36 5.81 -5.08
C ALA A 95 13.19 4.84 -4.97
N CYS A 96 12.78 4.29 -6.12
CA CYS A 96 11.89 3.15 -6.20
C CYS A 96 12.66 1.96 -6.78
N THR A 97 12.47 0.79 -6.16
CA THR A 97 12.95 -0.47 -6.72
C THR A 97 11.91 -1.04 -7.68
N ARG A 98 12.38 -1.57 -8.80
CA ARG A 98 11.56 -2.22 -9.83
C ARG A 98 12.01 -3.67 -9.99
N ASN A 99 11.05 -4.59 -10.02
CA ASN A 99 11.27 -5.99 -10.34
C ASN A 99 10.31 -6.41 -11.46
N ALA A 100 10.87 -6.86 -12.59
CA ALA A 100 10.10 -7.31 -13.74
C ALA A 100 10.04 -8.84 -13.78
N ILE A 101 8.85 -9.38 -13.98
CA ILE A 101 8.57 -10.81 -14.11
C ILE A 101 8.01 -11.06 -15.51
N GLY A 102 8.56 -12.03 -16.23
CA GLY A 102 8.09 -12.39 -17.58
C GLY A 102 8.58 -11.45 -18.68
N ALA A 103 7.89 -11.46 -19.82
CA ALA A 103 8.23 -10.64 -21.00
C ALA A 103 7.41 -9.34 -21.00
N VAL A 104 7.92 -8.33 -20.30
CA VAL A 104 7.27 -7.02 -20.16
C VAL A 104 7.19 -6.29 -21.52
N PRO A 105 6.01 -5.82 -21.96
CA PRO A 105 5.88 -5.01 -23.16
C PRO A 105 6.59 -3.67 -23.01
N GLU A 106 7.26 -3.19 -24.07
CA GLU A 106 7.99 -1.91 -24.06
C GLU A 106 7.11 -0.71 -23.66
N ARG A 107 5.80 -0.76 -23.96
CA ARG A 107 4.84 0.28 -23.57
C ARG A 107 4.43 0.27 -22.11
N ALA A 108 4.67 -0.81 -21.37
CA ALA A 108 4.34 -0.89 -19.95
C ALA A 108 5.37 -0.16 -19.08
N GLU A 109 6.62 -0.04 -19.54
CA GLU A 109 7.71 0.59 -18.78
C GLU A 109 7.43 2.07 -18.45
N PRO A 110 7.02 2.94 -19.41
CA PRO A 110 6.67 4.31 -19.10
C PRO A 110 5.46 4.43 -18.17
N VAL A 111 4.49 3.51 -18.24
CA VAL A 111 3.34 3.49 -17.33
C VAL A 111 3.78 3.17 -15.91
N ALA A 112 4.72 2.23 -15.74
CA ALA A 112 5.32 1.91 -14.45
C ALA A 112 6.17 3.07 -13.90
N ASP A 113 6.85 3.83 -14.75
CA ASP A 113 7.56 5.06 -14.35
C ASP A 113 6.59 6.11 -13.76
N GLU A 114 5.44 6.32 -14.41
CA GLU A 114 4.41 7.24 -13.93
C GLU A 114 3.76 6.77 -12.62
N ILE A 115 3.51 5.47 -12.46
CA ILE A 115 3.04 4.91 -11.18
C ILE A 115 4.10 5.09 -10.09
N ALA A 116 5.38 4.91 -10.39
CA ALA A 116 6.45 5.15 -9.42
C ALA A 116 6.57 6.64 -9.04
N ALA A 117 6.42 7.56 -10.00
CA ALA A 117 6.35 9.00 -9.74
C ALA A 117 5.16 9.34 -8.83
N CYS A 118 4.00 8.75 -9.10
CA CYS A 118 2.82 8.83 -8.25
C CYS A 118 3.11 8.41 -6.80
N LEU A 119 3.73 7.24 -6.59
CA LEU A 119 4.09 6.73 -5.26
C LEU A 119 5.05 7.66 -4.49
N ARG A 120 5.88 8.45 -5.18
CA ARG A 120 6.77 9.45 -4.59
C ARG A 120 6.11 10.81 -4.35
N GLY A 121 4.84 10.98 -4.72
CA GLY A 121 4.14 12.27 -4.65
C GLY A 121 4.58 13.26 -5.72
N GLU A 122 5.18 12.78 -6.82
CA GLU A 122 5.54 13.60 -7.97
C GLU A 122 4.35 13.79 -8.91
N SER A 123 4.42 14.81 -9.77
CA SER A 123 3.41 15.04 -10.80
C SER A 123 3.47 13.94 -11.86
N VAL A 124 2.32 13.30 -12.13
CA VAL A 124 2.21 12.30 -13.20
C VAL A 124 1.75 12.91 -14.53
N ASN A 125 2.25 12.37 -15.62
CA ASN A 125 1.81 12.67 -16.96
C ASN A 125 0.60 11.80 -17.35
N SER A 126 -0.60 12.36 -17.17
CA SER A 126 -1.86 11.69 -17.49
C SER A 126 -1.98 11.28 -18.96
N ALA A 127 -1.23 11.89 -19.88
CA ALA A 127 -1.23 11.51 -21.29
C ALA A 127 -0.58 10.15 -21.52
N ILE A 128 0.39 9.74 -20.69
CA ILE A 128 0.99 8.40 -20.74
C ILE A 128 0.01 7.38 -20.16
N LEU A 129 -0.59 7.69 -19.02
CA LEU A 129 -1.55 6.80 -18.33
C LEU A 129 -2.85 6.58 -19.11
N SER A 130 -3.25 7.54 -19.93
CA SER A 130 -4.49 7.46 -20.73
C SER A 130 -4.30 6.83 -22.11
N GLN A 131 -3.06 6.56 -22.53
CA GLN A 131 -2.81 5.93 -23.84
C GLN A 131 -3.23 4.47 -23.78
N PRO A 132 -4.21 4.01 -24.58
CA PRO A 132 -4.53 2.60 -24.64
C PRO A 132 -3.27 1.85 -25.10
N SER A 133 -2.86 0.82 -24.34
CA SER A 133 -1.93 -0.18 -24.87
C SER A 133 -2.51 -0.65 -26.19
N GLY A 134 -1.72 -0.50 -27.24
CA GLY A 134 -2.20 -0.54 -28.62
C GLY A 134 -3.13 -1.73 -28.81
N THR A 135 -4.24 -1.48 -29.49
CA THR A 135 -5.19 -2.47 -29.99
C THR A 135 -4.47 -3.79 -30.20
N MET A 136 -4.88 -4.83 -29.47
CA MET A 136 -4.44 -6.21 -29.69
C MET A 136 -4.17 -6.39 -31.19
N ASP A 137 -2.89 -6.46 -31.56
CA ASP A 137 -2.36 -6.62 -32.92
C ASP A 137 -2.71 -8.04 -33.43
N GLY A 138 -4.00 -8.34 -33.49
CA GLY A 138 -4.53 -9.69 -33.67
C GLY A 138 -5.81 -9.76 -34.49
N LEU A 139 -6.39 -8.61 -34.84
CA LEU A 139 -7.30 -8.56 -35.98
C LEU A 139 -6.62 -7.70 -37.04
N PRO A 140 -6.17 -8.26 -38.17
CA PRO A 140 -5.97 -7.42 -39.34
C PRO A 140 -7.31 -6.71 -39.54
N LEU A 141 -7.33 -5.40 -39.32
CA LEU A 141 -8.26 -4.52 -40.00
C LEU A 141 -7.97 -4.79 -41.47
N ALA A 142 -8.64 -5.82 -42.01
CA ALA A 142 -8.78 -6.02 -43.43
C ALA A 142 -9.23 -4.65 -43.91
N SER A 143 -8.32 -3.99 -44.61
CA SER A 143 -8.45 -2.64 -45.10
C SER A 143 -9.76 -2.61 -45.85
N LEU A 144 -10.83 -2.14 -45.20
CA LEU A 144 -12.07 -1.84 -45.90
C LEU A 144 -11.65 -0.77 -46.89
N PRO A 145 -11.66 -1.05 -48.20
CA PRO A 145 -11.19 -0.10 -49.16
C PRO A 145 -12.04 1.15 -49.00
N ALA A 146 -11.39 2.26 -48.67
CA ALA A 146 -11.94 3.60 -48.72
C ALA A 146 -12.15 3.98 -50.20
N ASN A 147 -13.08 3.30 -50.86
CA ASN A 147 -13.56 3.66 -52.19
C ASN A 147 -15.04 3.97 -52.06
N GLY A 148 -15.32 5.26 -51.96
CA GLY A 148 -16.66 5.79 -52.17
C GLY A 148 -17.16 5.38 -53.54
N ALA A 149 -18.18 4.53 -53.56
CA ALA A 149 -19.17 4.53 -54.63
C ALA A 149 -20.38 5.31 -54.11
N PRO A 150 -20.72 6.48 -54.67
CA PRO A 150 -22.00 7.11 -54.44
C PRO A 150 -23.05 6.34 -55.23
N MET A 151 -23.88 5.56 -54.56
CA MET A 151 -25.14 5.09 -55.13
C MET A 151 -26.27 5.88 -54.48
N GLU A 152 -26.69 6.90 -55.22
CA GLU A 152 -27.92 7.64 -55.01
C GLU A 152 -29.16 6.72 -55.12
N SER A 153 -30.22 7.20 -54.47
CA SER A 153 -31.63 6.98 -54.81
C SER A 153 -32.28 5.66 -54.42
N GLY A 154 -33.26 5.79 -53.52
CA GLY A 154 -34.56 5.21 -53.80
C GLY A 154 -35.37 4.77 -52.59
N ALA A 155 -36.20 5.69 -52.09
CA ALA A 155 -37.57 5.46 -51.60
C ALA A 155 -37.80 4.44 -50.46
N GLY A 156 -38.42 4.92 -49.38
CA GLY A 156 -39.04 4.02 -48.40
C GLY A 156 -39.54 4.70 -47.14
N LEU A 157 -40.62 5.47 -47.28
CA LEU A 157 -41.50 5.90 -46.19
C LEU A 157 -41.86 4.75 -45.23
N ALA A 158 -41.73 4.98 -43.91
CA ALA A 158 -42.69 4.44 -42.94
C ALA A 158 -42.60 5.20 -41.60
N THR A 159 -43.58 6.09 -41.41
CA THR A 159 -44.01 6.68 -40.15
C THR A 159 -44.68 5.63 -39.25
N ALA A 160 -44.28 5.54 -37.99
CA ALA A 160 -45.12 5.20 -36.83
C ALA A 160 -44.31 5.59 -35.57
N ALA A 161 -44.61 6.64 -34.81
CA ALA A 161 -45.79 6.85 -33.98
C ALA A 161 -46.13 5.63 -33.09
N ALA A 162 -45.47 5.55 -31.93
CA ALA A 162 -45.97 4.80 -30.79
C ALA A 162 -45.60 5.54 -29.49
N LEU A 163 -46.47 6.47 -29.13
CA LEU A 163 -46.69 6.85 -27.74
C LEU A 163 -47.30 5.63 -27.04
N ALA A 164 -46.55 5.01 -26.13
CA ALA A 164 -47.11 4.05 -25.18
C ALA A 164 -46.66 4.47 -23.78
N MET A 165 -47.60 5.07 -23.06
CA MET A 165 -47.55 5.24 -21.62
C MET A 165 -47.52 3.85 -20.98
N GLY A 166 -46.35 3.46 -20.46
CA GLY A 166 -46.12 2.24 -19.70
C GLY A 166 -46.03 2.57 -18.22
N GLU A 167 -47.08 2.20 -17.51
CA GLU A 167 -47.29 2.08 -16.06
C GLU A 167 -46.02 1.90 -15.18
N PRO A 168 -45.92 2.58 -14.02
CA PRO A 168 -44.88 2.28 -13.04
C PRO A 168 -45.12 0.88 -12.45
N ALA A 169 -44.15 -0.01 -12.64
CA ALA A 169 -44.14 -1.33 -12.03
C ALA A 169 -44.28 -1.23 -10.49
N PRO A 170 -45.03 -2.14 -9.85
CA PRO A 170 -45.14 -2.17 -8.41
C PRO A 170 -43.80 -2.46 -7.76
N VAL A 171 -43.43 -1.64 -6.78
CA VAL A 171 -42.32 -1.86 -5.86
C VAL A 171 -42.56 -3.19 -5.13
N VAL A 172 -41.93 -4.26 -5.62
CA VAL A 172 -41.87 -5.54 -4.90
C VAL A 172 -40.89 -5.35 -3.75
N ARG A 173 -41.43 -5.17 -2.55
CA ARG A 173 -40.69 -5.33 -1.29
C ARG A 173 -40.07 -6.72 -1.27
N ALA A 174 -38.75 -6.80 -1.25
CA ALA A 174 -38.04 -8.01 -0.87
C ALA A 174 -38.43 -8.36 0.58
N PRO A 175 -38.95 -9.57 0.85
CA PRO A 175 -39.11 -10.04 2.22
C PRO A 175 -37.73 -10.29 2.84
N SER A 176 -37.53 -9.68 4.00
CA SER A 176 -36.52 -10.05 4.97
C SER A 176 -36.67 -11.53 5.36
N SER A 177 -35.54 -12.09 5.80
CA SER A 177 -35.43 -13.31 6.58
C SER A 177 -35.51 -14.60 5.77
N THR A 178 -34.34 -15.20 5.51
CA THR A 178 -34.20 -16.65 5.38
C THR A 178 -33.92 -17.20 6.78
N PRO A 179 -34.86 -17.93 7.42
CA PRO A 179 -34.59 -18.73 8.59
C PRO A 179 -34.19 -20.15 8.15
N GLY A 180 -33.06 -20.63 8.64
CA GLY A 180 -32.72 -22.05 8.63
C GLY A 180 -31.70 -22.46 7.58
N GLU A 181 -30.41 -22.28 7.90
CA GLU A 181 -29.36 -23.16 7.39
C GLU A 181 -29.09 -24.21 8.49
N PRO A 182 -29.51 -25.47 8.30
CA PRO A 182 -29.17 -26.55 9.21
C PRO A 182 -27.76 -27.08 8.91
N ASP A 183 -27.00 -27.34 9.97
CA ASP A 183 -25.82 -28.19 9.99
C ASP A 183 -24.72 -27.90 8.96
N ARG A 184 -23.88 -26.90 9.25
CA ARG A 184 -22.48 -26.92 8.80
C ARG A 184 -21.64 -27.65 9.87
N PRO A 185 -21.01 -28.79 9.54
CA PRO A 185 -20.12 -29.48 10.47
C PRO A 185 -18.92 -28.59 10.79
N SER A 186 -18.64 -28.43 12.08
CA SER A 186 -17.47 -27.74 12.61
C SER A 186 -16.20 -28.32 12.00
N ALA A 187 -15.42 -27.46 11.33
CA ALA A 187 -14.02 -27.74 11.06
C ALA A 187 -13.30 -27.78 12.42
N GLN A 188 -13.09 -28.99 12.94
CA GLN A 188 -12.20 -29.20 14.06
C GLN A 188 -10.78 -28.96 13.55
N ASN A 189 -10.12 -27.94 14.10
CA ASN A 189 -8.68 -27.78 14.05
C ASN A 189 -8.04 -29.05 14.63
N GLU A 190 -7.58 -29.94 13.76
CA GLU A 190 -6.63 -30.99 14.15
C GLU A 190 -5.29 -30.32 14.44
N LEU A 191 -4.99 -30.16 15.74
CA LEU A 191 -3.65 -29.93 16.25
C LEU A 191 -2.71 -31.03 15.69
N PRO A 192 -1.52 -30.68 15.17
CA PRO A 192 -0.49 -31.68 14.90
C PRO A 192 -0.10 -32.37 16.22
N THR A 193 -0.46 -33.64 16.33
CA THR A 193 -0.03 -34.52 17.41
C THR A 193 1.43 -34.88 17.16
N THR A 194 2.32 -34.29 17.95
CA THR A 194 3.71 -34.73 18.06
C THR A 194 3.74 -36.15 18.63
N PRO A 195 4.36 -37.13 17.95
CA PRO A 195 4.48 -38.49 18.49
C PRO A 195 5.43 -38.50 19.70
N PRO A 196 5.14 -39.30 20.75
CA PRO A 196 6.04 -39.48 21.87
C PRO A 196 7.04 -40.61 21.57
N GLY A 197 8.30 -40.36 21.94
CA GLY A 197 9.28 -41.41 22.21
C GLY A 197 10.39 -41.52 21.18
N GLU A 198 11.62 -41.16 21.58
CA GLU A 198 12.65 -42.19 21.73
C GLU A 198 13.73 -41.69 22.69
N GLU A 199 13.70 -42.23 23.91
CA GLU A 199 14.85 -42.20 24.81
C GLU A 199 15.92 -43.13 24.25
N VAL A 200 17.06 -42.58 23.83
CA VAL A 200 18.29 -43.37 23.66
C VAL A 200 19.37 -42.78 24.55
N GLY A 201 19.55 -43.41 25.71
CA GLY A 201 20.74 -43.29 26.51
C GLY A 201 21.95 -43.90 25.78
N GLY A 202 23.07 -43.20 25.83
CA GLY A 202 24.33 -43.61 25.21
C GLY A 202 25.49 -42.76 25.70
N GLU A 203 25.90 -43.01 26.93
CA GLU A 203 27.10 -42.47 27.57
C GLU A 203 28.38 -43.01 26.92
N ALA A 204 29.26 -42.12 26.43
CA ALA A 204 30.69 -42.42 26.25
C ALA A 204 31.52 -41.13 26.10
N THR A 205 32.12 -40.75 27.23
CA THR A 205 33.33 -39.95 27.45
C THR A 205 34.24 -39.70 26.23
N ARG A 206 34.45 -38.42 25.90
CA ARG A 206 35.73 -37.92 25.35
C ARG A 206 36.12 -36.61 26.04
N PRO A 207 37.35 -36.50 26.56
CA PRO A 207 37.89 -35.26 27.10
C PRO A 207 38.53 -34.41 25.99
N ASP A 208 38.41 -33.10 26.17
CA ASP A 208 39.26 -32.03 25.62
C ASP A 208 39.25 -31.76 24.11
N ALA A 209 38.41 -30.80 23.73
CA ALA A 209 38.79 -29.73 22.79
C ALA A 209 38.02 -28.45 23.14
N ARG A 210 38.44 -27.80 24.23
CA ARG A 210 37.99 -26.47 24.65
C ARG A 210 38.50 -25.40 23.69
N LEU A 211 37.78 -25.16 22.59
CA LEU A 211 37.78 -23.90 21.84
C LEU A 211 36.37 -23.65 21.25
N GLY A 212 35.33 -23.91 22.04
CA GLY A 212 34.02 -23.33 21.80
C GLY A 212 33.99 -21.97 22.45
N VAL A 213 34.22 -20.90 21.69
CA VAL A 213 33.69 -19.60 22.07
C VAL A 213 32.17 -19.81 22.09
N SER A 214 31.61 -20.00 23.27
CA SER A 214 30.18 -19.82 23.47
C SER A 214 29.91 -18.36 23.18
N LEU A 215 29.63 -18.05 21.91
CA LEU A 215 28.85 -16.88 21.54
C LEU A 215 27.48 -17.14 22.17
N GLN A 216 27.35 -16.83 23.47
CA GLN A 216 26.05 -16.44 23.96
C GLN A 216 25.64 -15.30 23.01
N PRO A 217 24.50 -15.43 22.28
CA PRO A 217 24.02 -14.35 21.44
C PRO A 217 24.05 -13.12 22.33
N ALA A 218 24.69 -12.03 21.85
CA ALA A 218 24.67 -10.77 22.57
C ALA A 218 23.22 -10.52 22.93
N ASP A 219 22.93 -10.36 24.23
CA ASP A 219 21.59 -10.17 24.73
C ASP A 219 20.91 -9.11 23.84
N GLU A 220 19.84 -9.52 23.16
CA GLU A 220 19.17 -8.72 22.12
C GLU A 220 18.51 -7.51 22.78
N CYS A 221 19.29 -6.45 22.99
CA CYS A 221 18.82 -5.24 23.65
C CYS A 221 18.09 -4.32 22.65
N GLY A 222 17.09 -3.59 23.15
CA GLY A 222 16.43 -2.52 22.41
C GLY A 222 15.71 -2.96 21.12
N LEU A 223 16.02 -2.29 20.01
CA LEU A 223 15.39 -2.44 18.69
C LEU A 223 15.61 -3.81 18.05
N ASP A 224 16.56 -4.61 18.55
CA ASP A 224 16.80 -5.96 18.04
C ASP A 224 15.75 -6.95 18.56
N GLY A 225 15.10 -6.65 19.70
CA GLY A 225 13.99 -7.43 20.24
C GLY A 225 12.59 -7.01 19.76
N VAL A 226 12.48 -5.96 18.92
CA VAL A 226 11.19 -5.40 18.47
C VAL A 226 11.07 -5.45 16.95
N PRO A 227 9.96 -6.00 16.40
CA PRO A 227 9.70 -5.91 14.96
C PRO A 227 9.66 -4.44 14.51
N ARG A 228 10.52 -4.08 13.56
CA ARG A 228 10.62 -2.74 12.96
C ARG A 228 9.51 -2.44 11.93
N GLU A 229 8.52 -3.31 11.85
CA GLU A 229 7.39 -3.18 10.94
C GLU A 229 6.34 -2.22 11.50
N GLY A 230 5.98 -1.20 10.73
CA GLY A 230 4.90 -0.24 11.07
C GLY A 230 5.36 1.21 11.01
N THR A 231 4.54 2.10 11.58
CA THR A 231 4.89 3.52 11.74
C THR A 231 5.94 3.68 12.84
N PRO A 232 6.77 4.75 12.81
CA PRO A 232 7.73 5.02 13.89
C PRO A 232 7.09 5.07 15.28
N ILE A 233 5.85 5.58 15.39
CA ILE A 233 5.11 5.59 16.66
C ILE A 233 4.80 4.18 17.16
N LEU A 234 4.45 3.23 16.29
CA LEU A 234 4.23 1.84 16.68
C LEU A 234 5.51 1.19 17.22
N VAL A 235 6.66 1.48 16.61
CA VAL A 235 7.96 1.00 17.08
C VAL A 235 8.27 1.58 18.46
N LEU A 236 8.07 2.88 18.64
CA LEU A 236 8.26 3.55 19.93
C LEU A 236 7.35 2.99 21.02
N GLN A 237 6.07 2.77 20.72
CA GLN A 237 5.11 2.16 21.63
C GLN A 237 5.57 0.74 22.04
N ARG A 238 5.96 -0.11 21.10
CA ARG A 238 6.46 -1.46 21.42
C ARG A 238 7.72 -1.43 22.29
N LEU A 239 8.65 -0.51 22.03
CA LEU A 239 9.85 -0.34 22.87
C LEU A 239 9.48 0.05 24.31
N LEU A 240 8.54 0.98 24.50
CA LEU A 240 8.08 1.39 25.83
C LEU A 240 7.32 0.26 26.56
N ASP A 241 6.52 -0.54 25.84
CA ASP A 241 5.83 -1.72 26.39
C ASP A 241 6.84 -2.79 26.84
N ASN A 242 7.84 -3.09 26.01
CA ASN A 242 8.93 -4.01 26.35
C ASN A 242 9.78 -3.50 27.54
N ALA A 243 9.92 -2.18 27.68
CA ALA A 243 10.55 -1.54 28.84
C ALA A 243 9.67 -1.57 30.12
N GLY A 244 8.45 -2.08 30.03
CA GLY A 244 7.53 -2.26 31.16
C GLY A 244 6.67 -1.04 31.48
N HIS A 245 6.52 -0.07 30.57
CA HIS A 245 5.69 1.11 30.77
C HIS A 245 4.23 0.91 30.34
N GLU A 246 3.30 1.55 31.04
CA GLU A 246 1.86 1.42 30.77
C GLU A 246 1.35 2.44 29.73
N ILE A 247 1.56 2.14 28.45
CA ILE A 247 1.35 3.07 27.33
C ILE A 247 -0.07 3.11 26.73
N GLY A 248 -0.97 2.22 27.15
CA GLY A 248 -2.29 2.05 26.53
C GLY A 248 -2.26 1.10 25.35
N ALA A 249 -3.09 1.33 24.33
CA ALA A 249 -3.12 0.48 23.13
C ALA A 249 -1.92 0.80 22.20
N ILE A 250 -1.34 -0.24 21.58
CA ILE A 250 -0.31 -0.11 20.54
C ILE A 250 -1.02 0.08 19.20
N ASP A 251 -1.38 1.34 18.90
CA ASP A 251 -2.24 1.74 17.79
C ASP A 251 -1.56 2.72 16.80
N GLY A 252 -0.33 3.13 17.09
CA GLY A 252 0.42 4.09 16.26
C GLY A 252 0.02 5.55 16.51
N LEU A 253 -0.75 5.85 17.57
CA LEU A 253 -1.08 7.20 17.99
C LEU A 253 -0.35 7.59 19.27
N MET A 254 0.37 8.72 19.26
CA MET A 254 1.10 9.20 20.43
C MET A 254 0.14 9.89 21.42
N GLY A 255 -0.51 9.09 22.26
CA GLY A 255 -1.45 9.56 23.29
C GLY A 255 -0.77 10.08 24.57
N PRO A 256 -1.55 10.67 25.50
CA PRO A 256 -1.03 11.18 26.77
C PRO A 256 -0.27 10.13 27.59
N ARG A 257 -0.70 8.86 27.55
CA ARG A 257 -0.05 7.76 28.28
C ARG A 257 1.32 7.43 27.72
N THR A 258 1.45 7.34 26.39
CA THR A 258 2.73 7.14 25.69
C THR A 258 3.70 8.27 25.97
N ARG A 259 3.22 9.52 25.97
CA ARG A 259 4.06 10.70 26.30
C ARG A 259 4.57 10.68 27.73
N LEU A 260 3.72 10.33 28.70
CA LEU A 260 4.13 10.16 30.09
C LEU A 260 5.15 9.03 30.29
N ALA A 261 4.97 7.91 29.58
CA ALA A 261 5.94 6.80 29.59
C ALA A 261 7.30 7.23 29.02
N LEU A 262 7.29 8.00 27.93
CA LEU A 262 8.51 8.51 27.34
C LEU A 262 9.25 9.48 28.27
N ASP A 263 8.53 10.39 28.92
CA ASP A 263 9.11 11.29 29.94
C ASP A 263 9.61 10.52 31.17
N ALA A 264 8.97 9.40 31.53
CA ALA A 264 9.39 8.58 32.65
C ALA A 264 10.70 7.83 32.36
N GLU A 265 10.91 7.36 31.13
CA GLU A 265 12.11 6.60 30.75
C GLU A 265 13.28 7.51 30.37
N LEU A 266 13.05 8.57 29.58
CA LEU A 266 14.11 9.44 29.06
C LEU A 266 14.27 10.76 29.81
N GLY A 267 13.31 11.11 30.66
CA GLY A 267 13.30 12.34 31.46
C GLY A 267 12.37 13.43 30.90
N PRO A 268 12.16 14.52 31.65
CA PRO A 268 11.16 15.53 31.32
C PRO A 268 11.41 16.23 29.97
N GLY A 269 10.38 16.31 29.13
CA GLY A 269 10.43 16.99 27.83
C GLY A 269 10.76 16.06 26.67
N SER A 270 10.97 14.78 26.94
CA SER A 270 11.18 13.75 25.92
C SER A 270 9.95 13.55 25.05
N ALA A 271 8.75 13.81 25.59
CA ALA A 271 7.49 13.82 24.87
C ALA A 271 7.39 14.86 23.72
N GLU A 272 8.31 15.83 23.65
CA GLU A 272 8.38 16.85 22.60
C GLU A 272 9.54 16.60 21.62
N MET A 273 10.29 15.50 21.79
CA MET A 273 11.32 15.11 20.85
C MET A 273 10.71 14.69 19.51
N GLU A 274 11.50 14.83 18.45
CA GLU A 274 11.21 14.20 17.17
C GLU A 274 11.22 12.66 17.37
N ILE A 275 10.34 11.95 16.66
CA ILE A 275 10.01 10.55 16.96
C ILE A 275 11.21 9.62 16.72
N GLU A 276 11.96 9.82 15.64
CA GLU A 276 13.17 9.03 15.36
C GLU A 276 14.27 9.30 16.40
N ALA A 277 14.40 10.56 16.82
CA ALA A 277 15.31 10.93 17.91
C ALA A 277 14.91 10.27 19.24
N ALA A 278 13.61 10.20 19.54
CA ALA A 278 13.09 9.52 20.74
C ALA A 278 13.32 8.01 20.70
N ILE A 279 13.11 7.36 19.54
CA ILE A 279 13.40 5.93 19.35
C ILE A 279 14.88 5.64 19.59
N THR A 280 15.77 6.43 18.99
CA THR A 280 17.23 6.28 19.13
C THR A 280 17.67 6.46 20.58
N ALA A 281 17.12 7.46 21.28
CA ALA A 281 17.44 7.71 22.68
C ALA A 281 16.93 6.58 23.60
N LEU A 282 15.73 6.06 23.33
CA LEU A 282 15.12 4.97 24.08
C LEU A 282 15.89 3.66 23.90
N ASP A 283 16.25 3.33 22.66
CA ASP A 283 17.09 2.17 22.33
C ASP A 283 18.42 2.20 23.10
N ALA A 284 19.12 3.33 23.05
CA ALA A 284 20.34 3.54 23.81
C ALA A 284 20.13 3.45 25.33
N ALA A 285 19.01 3.97 25.86
CA ALA A 285 18.70 3.88 27.28
C ALA A 285 18.49 2.43 27.73
N LEU A 286 17.77 1.63 26.95
CA LEU A 286 17.50 0.22 27.26
C LEU A 286 18.76 -0.63 27.21
N CYS A 287 19.59 -0.45 26.17
CA CYS A 287 20.86 -1.17 26.04
C CYS A 287 21.91 -0.81 27.11
N ASN A 288 21.76 0.33 27.81
CA ASN A 288 22.69 0.72 28.88
C ASN A 288 22.27 0.22 30.28
N ARG A 289 21.10 -0.42 30.42
CA ARG A 289 20.58 -0.90 31.73
C ARG A 289 21.00 -2.33 32.07
N GLU A 290 21.57 -3.05 31.11
CA GLU A 290 22.15 -4.40 31.27
C GLU A 290 23.62 -4.35 31.67
#